data_AF-B6IMN6-F1
#
_entry.id   AF-B6IMN6-F1
#
_cell.length_a   1.000
_cell.length_b   1.000
_cell.length_c   1.000
_cell.angle_alpha   90.00
_cell.angle_beta   90.00
_cell.angle_gamma   90.00
#
_symmetry.space_group_name_H-M   'P 1'
#
loop_
_entity.id
_entity.type
_entity.pdbx_description
1 polymer ?
#
loop_
_entity_poly.entity_id
_entity_poly.type
_entity_poly.pdbx_seq_one_letter_code
_entity_poly.pdbx_strand_id
1 'polypeptide(L)'
;MIATARLWEIAENLHRAELTVQERAEHIAEWVRLTADKGAQVAPPGGRQPHDKGIKAAVRELGIDRTEAQRAVKIAAISDEAKQAARDAAVTS
;
A
#
# COMPACT_ATOMS: atom_id res chain seq x y z
N MET A 1 0.80 10.24 -16.29
CA MET A 1 0.91 11.39 -15.35
C MET A 1 0.14 11.19 -14.04
N ILE A 2 -1.03 10.52 -14.03
CA ILE A 2 -1.88 10.36 -12.83
C ILE A 2 -1.23 9.58 -11.68
N ALA A 3 -0.46 8.51 -11.97
CA ALA A 3 0.17 7.67 -10.95
C ALA A 3 1.18 8.44 -10.07
N THR A 4 1.86 9.44 -10.61
CA THR A 4 2.82 10.25 -9.84
C THR A 4 2.10 11.14 -8.83
N ALA A 5 1.02 11.83 -9.24
CA ALA A 5 0.25 12.69 -8.33
C ALA A 5 -0.35 11.90 -7.15
N ARG A 6 -0.85 10.68 -7.40
CA ARG A 6 -1.41 9.82 -6.34
C ARG A 6 -0.35 9.35 -5.35
N LEU A 7 0.88 9.04 -5.81
CA LEU A 7 1.98 8.68 -4.91
C LEU A 7 2.35 9.85 -3.99
N TRP A 8 2.30 11.10 -4.48
CA TRP A 8 2.58 12.27 -3.64
C TRP A 8 1.54 12.45 -2.53
N GLU A 9 0.26 12.35 -2.87
CA GLU A 9 -0.83 12.41 -1.89
C GLU A 9 -0.69 11.30 -0.82
N ILE A 10 -0.35 10.08 -1.23
CA ILE A 10 -0.10 8.97 -0.29
C ILE A 10 1.10 9.30 0.62
N ALA A 11 2.19 9.84 0.08
CA ALA A 11 3.36 10.22 0.88
C ALA A 11 3.01 11.28 1.94
N GLU A 12 2.25 12.30 1.55
CA GLU A 12 1.77 13.34 2.47
C GLU A 12 0.89 12.76 3.58
N ASN A 13 -0.05 11.88 3.22
CA ASN A 13 -0.92 11.24 4.20
C ASN A 13 -0.14 10.33 5.15
N LEU A 14 0.83 9.56 4.66
CA LEU A 14 1.72 8.72 5.47
C LEU A 14 2.59 9.53 6.47
N HIS A 15 2.76 10.84 6.26
CA HIS A 15 3.45 11.74 7.17
C HIS A 15 2.51 12.50 8.12
N ARG A 16 1.18 12.33 8.01
CA ARG A 16 0.21 12.94 8.93
C ARG A 16 0.26 12.23 10.29
N ALA A 17 0.09 12.99 11.36
CA ALA A 17 0.28 12.53 12.74
C ALA A 17 -0.74 11.48 13.23
N GLU A 18 -1.89 11.34 12.57
CA GLU A 18 -2.99 10.50 13.05
C GLU A 18 -3.54 9.61 11.92
N LEU A 19 -2.83 8.54 11.59
CA LEU A 19 -3.37 7.44 10.80
C LEU A 19 -3.64 6.24 11.69
N THR A 20 -4.81 5.64 11.55
CA THR A 20 -5.06 4.30 12.09
C THR A 20 -4.19 3.27 11.37
N VAL A 21 -4.00 2.10 11.99
CA VAL A 21 -3.28 0.98 11.37
C VAL A 21 -3.91 0.57 10.04
N GLN A 22 -5.23 0.67 9.91
CA GLN A 22 -5.96 0.33 8.69
C GLN A 22 -5.71 1.34 7.57
N GLU A 23 -5.86 2.64 7.85
CA GLU A 23 -5.62 3.69 6.83
C GLU A 23 -4.16 3.68 6.36
N ARG A 24 -3.23 3.50 7.31
CA ARG A 24 -1.81 3.35 6.97
C ARG A 24 -1.55 2.12 6.09
N ALA A 25 -2.21 1.00 6.38
CA ALA A 25 -2.12 -0.20 5.57
C ALA A 25 -2.69 -0.01 4.16
N GLU A 26 -3.81 0.72 4.02
CA GLU A 26 -4.43 1.03 2.73
C GLU A 26 -3.52 1.89 1.86
N HIS A 27 -2.92 2.93 2.43
CA HIS A 27 -1.93 3.77 1.74
C HIS A 27 -0.70 2.98 1.26
N ILE A 28 -0.16 2.09 2.09
CA ILE A 28 0.98 1.24 1.70
C ILE A 28 0.58 0.23 0.62
N ALA A 29 -0.59 -0.40 0.74
CA ALA A 29 -1.09 -1.34 -0.25
C ALA A 29 -1.31 -0.66 -1.61
N GLU A 30 -1.82 0.57 -1.61
CA GLU A 30 -1.99 1.36 -2.82
C GLU A 30 -0.63 1.76 -3.44
N TRP A 31 0.37 2.13 -2.62
CA TRP A 31 1.73 2.37 -3.10
C TRP A 31 2.34 1.13 -3.78
N VAL A 32 2.17 -0.04 -3.18
CA VAL A 32 2.62 -1.34 -3.74
C VAL A 32 2.00 -1.59 -5.12
N ARG A 33 0.69 -1.31 -5.27
CA ARG A 33 0.00 -1.45 -6.56
C ARG A 33 0.52 -0.46 -7.60
N LEU A 34 0.57 0.82 -7.27
CA LEU A 34 0.98 1.89 -8.19
C LEU A 34 2.43 1.71 -8.67
N THR A 35 3.33 1.27 -7.79
CA THR A 35 4.73 0.99 -8.16
C THR A 35 4.88 -0.25 -9.02
N ALA A 36 4.06 -1.29 -8.80
CA ALA A 36 3.99 -2.45 -9.70
C ALA A 36 3.49 -2.06 -11.10
N ASP A 37 2.42 -1.28 -11.17
CA ASP A 37 1.82 -0.81 -12.43
C ASP A 37 2.78 0.08 -13.22
N LYS A 38 3.45 1.03 -12.54
CA LYS A 38 4.52 1.85 -13.13
C LYS A 38 5.66 0.98 -13.66
N GLY A 39 6.03 -0.07 -12.93
CA GLY A 39 7.02 -1.04 -13.36
C GLY A 39 6.61 -1.78 -14.63
N ALA A 40 5.34 -2.15 -14.76
CA ALA A 40 4.80 -2.82 -15.94
C ALA A 40 4.76 -1.91 -17.18
N GLN A 41 4.43 -0.62 -17.01
CA GLN A 41 4.42 0.37 -18.10
C GLN A 41 5.78 0.59 -18.75
N VAL A 42 6.86 0.47 -17.98
CA VAL A 42 8.24 0.71 -18.45
C VAL A 42 8.90 -0.56 -19.00
N ALA A 43 8.35 -1.74 -18.70
CA ALA A 43 8.97 -2.99 -19.11
C ALA A 43 8.85 -3.23 -20.63
N PRO A 44 9.88 -3.78 -21.29
CA PRO A 44 9.76 -4.19 -22.68
C PRO A 44 8.66 -5.27 -22.83
N PRO A 45 7.93 -5.28 -23.96
CA PRO A 45 6.86 -6.25 -24.18
C PRO A 45 7.41 -7.68 -24.15
N GLY A 46 6.78 -8.56 -23.35
CA GLY A 46 7.10 -9.99 -23.27
C GLY A 46 7.72 -10.47 -21.95
N GLY A 47 8.15 -9.57 -21.06
CA GLY A 47 8.68 -9.94 -19.74
C GLY A 47 7.61 -9.98 -18.64
N ARG A 48 7.35 -11.14 -18.01
CA ARG A 48 6.51 -11.21 -16.81
C ARG A 48 7.22 -10.49 -15.66
N GLN A 49 6.61 -9.45 -15.10
CA GLN A 49 7.16 -8.79 -13.91
C GLN A 49 7.08 -9.74 -12.70
N PRO A 50 8.12 -9.78 -11.85
CA PRO A 50 8.06 -10.50 -10.58
C PRO A 50 6.91 -9.98 -9.72
N HIS A 51 6.13 -10.89 -9.15
CA HIS A 51 4.95 -10.58 -8.34
C HIS A 51 5.28 -9.78 -7.06
N ASP A 52 6.56 -9.71 -6.68
CA ASP A 52 7.04 -9.03 -5.49
C ASP A 52 7.67 -7.66 -5.77
N LYS A 53 7.68 -7.20 -7.04
CA LYS A 53 8.36 -5.97 -7.43
C LYS A 53 7.75 -4.73 -6.77
N GLY A 54 6.42 -4.65 -6.68
CA GLY A 54 5.73 -3.57 -5.96
C GLY A 54 6.08 -3.54 -4.47
N ILE A 55 6.19 -4.70 -3.82
CA ILE A 55 6.60 -4.78 -2.41
C ILE A 55 8.05 -4.33 -2.23
N LYS A 56 8.96 -4.77 -3.10
CA LYS A 56 10.36 -4.33 -3.06
C LYS A 56 10.49 -2.82 -3.29
N ALA A 57 9.71 -2.26 -4.21
CA ALA A 57 9.68 -0.83 -4.46
C ALA A 57 9.17 -0.05 -3.23
N ALA A 58 8.05 -0.46 -2.65
CA ALA A 58 7.50 0.16 -1.44
C ALA A 58 8.48 0.10 -0.24
N VAL A 59 9.15 -1.04 -0.01
CA VAL A 59 10.19 -1.15 1.04
C VAL A 59 11.30 -0.12 0.84
N ARG A 60 11.79 0.01 -0.39
CA ARG A 60 12.89 0.94 -0.70
C ARG A 60 12.46 2.40 -0.61
N GLU A 61 11.26 2.72 -1.09
CA GLU A 61 10.78 4.11 -1.22
C GLU A 61 10.18 4.65 0.08
N LEU A 62 9.51 3.81 0.86
CA LEU A 62 8.87 4.19 2.13
C LEU A 62 9.74 3.89 3.36
N GLY A 63 10.84 3.15 3.20
CA GLY A 63 11.75 2.80 4.31
C GLY A 63 11.14 1.84 5.35
N ILE A 64 10.15 1.05 4.93
CA ILE A 64 9.43 0.10 5.80
C ILE A 64 9.95 -1.34 5.63
N ASP A 65 9.67 -2.20 6.60
CA ASP A 65 10.04 -3.61 6.52
C ASP A 65 9.21 -4.38 5.48
N ARG A 66 9.81 -5.41 4.88
CA ARG A 66 9.11 -6.29 3.92
C ARG A 66 7.86 -6.95 4.52
N THR A 67 7.95 -7.38 5.78
CA THR A 67 6.82 -7.98 6.50
C THR A 67 5.69 -6.98 6.69
N GLU A 68 6.03 -5.72 6.93
CA GLU A 68 5.06 -4.64 7.07
C GLU A 68 4.32 -4.37 5.76
N ALA A 69 5.05 -4.25 4.65
CA ALA A 69 4.45 -4.11 3.32
C ALA A 69 3.52 -5.28 2.96
N GLN A 70 3.92 -6.51 3.30
CA GLN A 70 3.09 -7.71 3.09
C GLN A 70 1.83 -7.71 3.96
N ARG A 71 1.95 -7.31 5.23
CA ARG A 71 0.81 -7.19 6.15
C ARG A 71 -0.16 -6.12 5.68
N ALA A 72 0.34 -4.97 5.23
CA ALA A 72 -0.48 -3.89 4.71
C ALA A 72 -1.35 -4.35 3.52
N VAL A 73 -0.77 -5.05 2.55
CA VAL A 73 -1.51 -5.64 1.43
C VAL A 73 -2.60 -6.60 1.90
N LYS A 74 -2.31 -7.44 2.90
CA LYS A 74 -3.31 -8.37 3.47
C LYS A 74 -4.44 -7.64 4.18
N ILE A 75 -4.12 -6.63 4.99
CA ILE A 75 -5.10 -5.81 5.73
C ILE A 75 -6.02 -5.07 4.75
N ALA A 76 -5.46 -4.47 3.70
CA ALA A 76 -6.22 -3.75 2.68
C ALA A 76 -7.16 -4.66 1.88
N ALA A 77 -6.84 -5.95 1.76
CA ALA A 77 -7.63 -6.96 1.04
C ALA A 77 -8.77 -7.58 1.89
N ILE A 78 -8.88 -7.23 3.17
CA ILE A 78 -10.00 -7.66 4.02
C ILE A 78 -11.29 -6.96 3.53
N SER A 79 -12.45 -7.61 3.69
CA SER A 79 -13.74 -7.00 3.31
C SER A 79 -14.02 -5.74 4.11
N ASP A 80 -14.78 -4.80 3.53
CA ASP A 80 -15.09 -3.53 4.20
C ASP A 80 -15.92 -3.76 5.48
N GLU A 81 -16.77 -4.80 5.50
CA GLU A 81 -17.50 -5.21 6.71
C GLU A 81 -16.54 -5.67 7.82
N ALA A 82 -15.50 -6.44 7.47
CA ALA A 82 -14.52 -6.92 8.43
C ALA A 82 -13.56 -5.80 8.89
N LYS A 83 -13.26 -4.81 8.03
CA LYS A 83 -12.54 -3.60 8.43
C LYS A 83 -13.36 -2.77 9.42
N GLN A 84 -14.66 -2.61 9.14
CA GLN A 84 -15.57 -1.86 10.01
C GLN A 84 -15.74 -2.54 11.37
N ALA A 85 -15.96 -3.85 11.38
CA ALA A 85 -16.05 -4.63 12.63
C ALA A 85 -14.78 -4.49 13.49
N ALA A 86 -13.60 -4.43 12.89
CA ALA A 86 -12.34 -4.21 13.61
C ALA A 86 -12.21 -2.79 14.19
N ARG A 87 -12.78 -1.77 13.54
CA ARG A 87 -12.86 -0.40 14.09
C ARG A 87 -13.82 -0.36 15.28
N ASP A 88 -15.00 -0.94 15.13
CA ASP A 88 -16.03 -0.97 16.18
C ASP A 88 -15.54 -1.73 17.42
N ALA A 89 -14.83 -2.84 17.24
CA ALA A 89 -14.21 -3.60 18.33
C ALA A 89 -13.14 -2.80 19.10
N ALA A 90 -12.34 -1.99 18.40
CA ALA A 90 -11.28 -1.17 19.02
C ALA A 90 -11.81 0.00 19.85
N VAL A 91 -13.04 0.46 19.60
CA VAL A 91 -13.69 1.54 20.36
C VAL A 91 -14.36 1.01 21.65
N THR A 92 -14.61 -0.30 21.71
CA THR A 92 -15.38 -0.93 22.80
C THR A 92 -14.49 -1.52 23.90
N SER A 93 -13.16 -1.50 23.73
CA SER A 93 -12.15 -2.04 24.65
C SER A 93 -11.35 -0.92 25.33
#